data_AF-A0A257Y7P5-F1
#
_entry.id   AF-A0A257Y7P5-F1
#
_cell.length_a   1.000
_cell.length_b   1.000
_cell.length_c   1.000
_cell.angle_alpha   90.00
_cell.angle_beta   90.00
_cell.angle_gamma   90.00
#
_symmetry.space_group_name_H-M   'P 1'
#
loop_
_entity.id
_entity.type
_entity.pdbx_description
1 polymer ?
#
loop_
_entity_poly.entity_id
_entity_poly.type
_entity_poly.pdbx_seq_one_letter_code
_entity_poly.pdbx_strand_id
1 'polypeptide(L)'
;MIDAVNFSALSRTSSTSLGGTRTDTQMTSQLTSKVAPGAAAAPSDFTDMLSQMSSNAVTTLKQGERAAISGISGKASVHHVVEAIMSAEQTLQTAIAVRDKVVAAYQEISRMAI
;
A
#
# COMPACT_ATOMS: atom_id res chain seq x y z
N MET A 1 -26.05 -25.75 8.34
CA MET A 1 -26.81 -24.88 9.27
C MET A 1 -25.90 -23.68 9.53
N ILE A 2 -25.98 -22.56 8.80
CA ILE A 2 -27.05 -21.52 8.82
C ILE A 2 -27.23 -21.08 10.28
N ASP A 3 -27.03 -19.84 10.72
CA ASP A 3 -26.72 -18.53 10.14
C ASP A 3 -26.42 -17.63 11.36
N ALA A 4 -25.51 -16.66 11.24
CA ALA A 4 -25.44 -15.55 12.18
C ALA A 4 -25.30 -14.25 11.38
N VAL A 5 -26.37 -13.97 10.66
CA VAL A 5 -27.00 -12.69 10.35
C VAL A 5 -26.11 -11.48 10.63
N ASN A 6 -25.59 -11.00 9.51
CA ASN A 6 -25.01 -9.70 9.27
C ASN A 6 -25.87 -8.54 9.83
N PHE A 7 -25.42 -7.91 10.92
CA PHE A 7 -26.12 -6.82 11.62
C PHE A 7 -25.84 -5.42 11.05
N SER A 8 -25.04 -5.30 9.99
CA SER A 8 -24.65 -3.99 9.43
C SER A 8 -25.69 -3.38 8.49
N ALA A 9 -26.86 -4.00 8.34
CA ALA A 9 -27.99 -3.42 7.60
C ALA A 9 -28.81 -2.42 8.43
N LEU A 10 -28.60 -2.32 9.75
CA LEU A 10 -29.42 -1.51 10.65
C LEU A 10 -28.99 -0.04 10.78
N SER A 11 -27.91 0.38 10.12
CA SER A 11 -27.50 1.81 10.12
C SER A 11 -28.18 2.65 9.03
N ARG A 12 -29.09 2.05 8.25
CA ARG A 12 -30.00 2.78 7.35
C ARG A 12 -31.32 3.01 8.07
N THR A 13 -31.36 3.92 9.04
CA THR A 13 -32.54 4.71 9.48
C THR A 13 -32.14 5.50 10.72
N SER A 14 -31.37 6.56 10.51
CA SER A 14 -31.50 7.76 11.33
C SER A 14 -31.82 8.91 10.39
N SER A 15 -33.05 8.83 9.89
CA SER A 15 -33.80 9.95 9.34
C SER A 15 -33.94 11.02 10.41
N THR A 16 -33.26 12.15 10.26
CA THR A 16 -33.78 13.43 10.75
C THR A 16 -33.43 14.49 9.74
N SER A 17 -34.45 14.81 8.96
CA SER A 17 -34.62 15.98 8.12
C SER A 17 -34.26 17.29 8.84
N LEU A 18 -33.67 18.26 8.13
CA LEU A 18 -34.21 19.62 7.93
C LEU A 18 -33.20 20.49 7.14
N GLY A 19 -33.61 20.99 5.97
CA GLY A 19 -33.06 22.22 5.38
C GLY A 19 -32.09 22.09 4.19
N GLY A 20 -32.56 22.45 3.00
CA GLY A 20 -31.74 23.18 2.01
C GLY A 20 -31.24 22.42 0.77
N THR A 21 -31.74 22.86 -0.40
CA THR A 21 -31.18 22.74 -1.77
C THR A 21 -31.07 21.35 -2.41
N ARG A 22 -32.18 20.95 -3.04
CA ARG A 22 -32.16 20.18 -4.29
C ARG A 22 -31.78 21.14 -5.43
N THR A 23 -30.66 20.89 -6.11
CA THR A 23 -30.46 21.30 -7.51
C THR A 23 -29.93 20.10 -8.28
N ASP A 24 -30.85 19.56 -9.06
CA ASP A 24 -30.66 18.69 -10.19
C ASP A 24 -29.63 19.28 -11.16
N THR A 25 -28.50 18.60 -11.38
CA THR A 25 -27.66 18.77 -12.58
C THR A 25 -26.90 17.48 -12.81
N GLN A 26 -27.63 16.48 -13.30
CA GLN A 26 -27.01 15.40 -14.07
C GLN A 26 -26.71 15.93 -15.48
N MET A 27 -25.54 15.52 -15.98
CA MET A 27 -25.10 15.50 -17.38
C MET A 27 -24.65 16.81 -18.05
N THR A 28 -23.45 16.70 -18.64
CA THR A 28 -22.85 17.52 -19.71
C THR A 28 -22.32 18.91 -19.37
N SER A 29 -21.11 18.95 -18.80
CA SER A 29 -20.12 19.92 -19.30
C SER A 29 -18.72 19.58 -18.83
N GLN A 30 -17.80 19.53 -19.80
CA GLN A 30 -16.36 19.77 -19.64
C GLN A 30 -15.60 18.60 -18.96
N LEU A 31 -15.06 17.61 -19.68
CA LEU A 31 -14.04 17.74 -20.73
C LEU A 31 -13.17 18.99 -20.55
N THR A 32 -11.91 18.76 -20.19
CA THR A 32 -10.81 19.73 -20.01
C THR A 32 -10.63 20.28 -18.60
N SER A 33 -9.96 19.50 -17.76
CA SER A 33 -8.97 20.04 -16.83
C SER A 33 -7.84 19.03 -16.65
N LYS A 34 -6.94 19.05 -17.64
CA LYS A 34 -5.49 19.04 -17.48
C LYS A 34 -4.97 18.28 -16.23
N VAL A 35 -4.49 17.07 -16.43
CA VAL A 35 -3.36 16.56 -15.64
C VAL A 35 -2.19 17.50 -15.89
N ALA A 36 -1.88 18.33 -14.91
CA ALA A 36 -0.60 19.00 -14.77
C ALA A 36 0.09 18.40 -13.53
N PRO A 37 1.31 17.89 -13.64
CA PRO A 37 2.11 17.55 -12.48
C PRO A 37 2.56 18.86 -11.82
N GLY A 38 2.33 19.00 -10.52
CA GLY A 38 2.80 20.16 -9.75
C GLY A 38 1.68 21.03 -9.20
N ALA A 39 0.97 20.53 -8.20
CA ALA A 39 0.41 21.38 -7.16
C ALA A 39 1.19 21.04 -5.88
N ALA A 40 1.97 22.01 -5.39
CA ALA A 40 2.65 21.91 -4.11
C ALA A 40 1.59 21.70 -3.02
N ALA A 41 1.49 20.46 -2.54
CA ALA A 41 0.74 20.13 -1.34
C ALA A 41 1.35 20.90 -0.16
N ALA A 42 0.49 21.42 0.70
CA ALA A 42 0.90 22.18 1.86
C ALA A 42 1.79 21.30 2.77
N PRO A 43 2.67 21.89 3.60
CA PRO A 43 3.55 21.13 4.51
C PRO A 43 2.81 20.26 5.54
N SER A 44 1.48 20.36 5.64
CA SER A 44 0.60 19.48 6.43
C SER A 44 0.31 18.15 5.75
N ASP A 45 0.14 18.09 4.43
CA ASP A 45 -0.37 16.92 3.72
C ASP A 45 0.61 15.74 3.73
N PHE A 46 1.91 16.01 3.58
CA PHE A 46 2.93 14.96 3.65
C PHE A 46 3.07 14.39 5.07
N THR A 47 2.97 15.25 6.08
CA THR A 47 3.05 14.84 7.49
C THR A 47 1.84 14.00 7.89
N ASP A 48 0.65 14.36 7.39
CA ASP A 48 -0.58 13.58 7.58
C ASP A 48 -0.52 12.24 6.84
N MET A 49 -0.01 12.22 5.60
CA MET A 49 0.22 10.96 4.87
C MET A 49 1.23 10.06 5.58
N LEU A 50 2.31 10.63 6.11
CA LEU A 50 3.33 9.89 6.86
C LEU A 50 2.79 9.38 8.20
N SER A 51 2.00 10.20 8.90
CA SER A 51 1.30 9.82 10.13
C SER A 51 0.34 8.64 9.88
N GLN A 52 -0.48 8.75 8.82
CA GLN A 52 -1.39 7.68 8.39
C GLN A 52 -0.64 6.40 8.02
N MET A 53 0.45 6.51 7.27
CA MET A 53 1.32 5.39 6.89
C MET A 53 1.91 4.71 8.13
N SER A 54 2.40 5.49 9.10
CA SER A 54 2.97 4.96 10.36
C SER A 54 1.91 4.25 11.22
N SER A 55 0.71 4.81 11.34
CA SER A 55 -0.42 4.21 12.07
C SER A 55 -0.87 2.91 11.41
N ASN A 56 -0.93 2.89 10.07
CA ASN A 56 -1.24 1.70 9.29
C ASN A 56 -0.16 0.62 9.43
N ALA A 57 1.12 1.01 9.48
CA ALA A 57 2.23 0.08 9.71
C ALA A 57 2.13 -0.59 11.09
N VAL A 58 1.85 0.17 12.15
CA VAL A 58 1.64 -0.38 13.50
C VAL A 58 0.45 -1.33 13.55
N THR A 59 -0.64 -0.97 12.88
CA THR A 59 -1.83 -1.84 12.78
C THR A 59 -1.52 -3.14 12.04
N THR A 60 -0.79 -3.05 10.93
CA THR A 60 -0.36 -4.19 10.12
C THR A 60 0.59 -5.09 10.90
N LEU A 61 1.53 -4.53 11.68
CA LEU A 61 2.44 -5.28 12.54
C LEU A 61 1.70 -6.06 13.62
N LYS A 62 0.74 -5.44 14.31
CA LYS A 62 -0.12 -6.13 15.29
C LYS A 62 -0.93 -7.26 14.65
N GLN A 63 -1.39 -7.06 13.43
CA GLN A 63 -2.14 -8.07 12.69
C GLN A 63 -1.25 -9.23 12.23
N GLY A 64 -0.02 -8.91 11.83
CA GLY A 64 1.05 -9.87 11.55
C GLY A 64 1.46 -10.68 12.78
N GLU A 65 1.59 -10.06 13.96
CA GLU A 65 1.84 -10.76 15.22
C GLU A 65 0.72 -11.75 15.54
N ARG A 66 -0.55 -11.34 15.42
CA ARG A 66 -1.69 -12.23 15.63
C ARG A 66 -1.72 -13.40 14.64
N ALA A 67 -1.37 -13.14 13.37
CA ALA A 67 -1.25 -14.16 12.34
C ALA A 67 -0.05 -15.10 12.59
N ALA A 68 1.08 -14.58 13.07
CA ALA A 68 2.28 -15.34 13.40
C ALA A 68 2.07 -16.21 14.64
N ILE A 69 1.41 -15.69 15.69
CA ILE A 69 0.97 -16.45 16.87
C ILE A 69 0.03 -17.59 16.43
N SER A 70 -0.85 -17.33 15.46
CA SER A 70 -1.73 -18.35 14.88
C SER A 70 -0.99 -19.34 13.96
N GLY A 71 0.10 -18.92 13.32
CA GLY A 71 0.93 -19.71 12.40
C GLY A 71 1.94 -20.63 13.09
N ILE A 72 2.47 -20.21 14.25
CA ILE A 72 3.33 -21.01 15.15
C ILE A 72 2.58 -22.24 15.70
N SER A 73 1.25 -22.29 15.56
CA SER A 73 0.45 -23.50 15.76
C SER A 73 0.73 -24.64 14.75
N GLY A 74 1.73 -24.51 13.85
CA GLY A 74 2.47 -25.65 13.26
C GLY A 74 2.13 -26.06 11.81
N LYS A 75 2.42 -25.22 10.79
CA LYS A 75 2.07 -25.55 9.37
C LYS A 75 3.14 -25.36 8.28
N ALA A 76 4.44 -25.22 8.56
CA ALA A 76 5.46 -25.06 7.50
C ALA A 76 6.28 -26.36 7.30
N SER A 77 6.04 -27.06 6.18
CA SER A 77 6.78 -28.27 5.77
C SER A 77 8.16 -27.91 5.22
N VAL A 78 9.14 -28.81 5.31
CA VAL A 78 10.52 -28.65 4.79
C VAL A 78 10.53 -28.22 3.31
N HIS A 79 9.51 -28.62 2.56
CA HIS A 79 9.30 -28.24 1.16
C HIS A 79 9.09 -26.73 0.98
N HIS A 80 8.34 -26.07 1.89
CA HIS A 80 8.13 -24.63 1.86
C HIS A 80 9.41 -23.84 2.16
N VAL A 81 10.30 -24.39 2.99
CA VAL A 81 11.58 -23.75 3.29
C VAL A 81 12.48 -23.77 2.05
N VAL A 82 12.53 -24.88 1.32
CA VAL A 82 13.32 -24.98 0.08
C VAL A 82 12.76 -24.07 -1.02
N GLU A 83 11.43 -24.00 -1.17
CA GLU A 83 10.78 -23.10 -2.12
C GLU A 83 11.07 -21.62 -1.81
N ALA A 84 11.04 -21.25 -0.53
CA ALA A 84 11.42 -19.90 -0.09
C ALA A 84 12.89 -19.57 -0.38
N ILE A 85 13.80 -20.55 -0.23
CA ILE A 85 15.22 -20.38 -0.55
C ILE A 85 15.41 -20.20 -2.07
N MET A 86 14.74 -21.00 -2.90
CA MET A 86 14.83 -20.85 -4.36
C MET A 86 14.30 -19.49 -4.83
N SER A 87 13.21 -19.00 -4.23
CA SER A 87 12.68 -17.65 -4.52
C SER A 87 13.66 -16.54 -4.09
N ALA A 88 14.33 -16.72 -2.95
CA ALA A 88 15.35 -15.79 -2.48
C ALA A 88 16.58 -15.77 -3.39
N GLU A 89 17.05 -16.91 -3.91
CA GLU A 89 18.16 -16.99 -4.86
C GLU A 89 17.89 -16.22 -6.16
N GLN A 90 16.68 -16.34 -6.71
CA GLN A 90 16.28 -15.62 -7.92
C GLN A 90 16.35 -14.08 -7.73
N THR A 91 15.92 -13.62 -6.56
CA THR A 91 15.96 -12.20 -6.19
C THR A 91 17.40 -11.73 -5.96
N LEU A 92 18.21 -12.55 -5.29
CA LEU A 92 19.62 -12.25 -5.02
C LEU A 92 20.43 -12.13 -6.32
N GLN A 93 20.22 -13.02 -7.29
CA GLN A 93 20.89 -12.94 -8.59
C GLN A 93 20.59 -11.62 -9.30
N THR A 94 19.33 -11.16 -9.23
CA THR A 94 18.93 -9.88 -9.81
C THR A 94 19.60 -8.70 -9.07
N ALA A 95 19.63 -8.74 -7.74
CA ALA A 95 20.31 -7.73 -6.94
C ALA A 95 21.81 -7.64 -7.24
N ILE A 96 22.47 -8.78 -7.46
CA ILE A 96 23.89 -8.84 -7.83
C ILE A 96 24.11 -8.20 -9.22
N ALA A 97 23.25 -8.48 -10.20
CA ALA A 97 23.36 -7.87 -11.52
C ALA A 97 23.24 -6.33 -11.48
N VAL A 98 22.35 -5.80 -10.63
CA VAL A 98 22.23 -4.36 -10.39
C VAL A 98 23.48 -3.81 -9.70
N ARG A 99 23.98 -4.49 -8.66
CA ARG A 99 25.22 -4.12 -7.97
C ARG A 99 26.39 -3.99 -8.95
N ASP A 100 26.57 -4.96 -9.83
CA ASP A 100 27.67 -4.96 -10.80
C ASP A 100 27.56 -3.79 -11.79
N LYS A 101 26.34 -3.43 -12.22
CA LYS A 101 26.11 -2.25 -13.08
C LYS A 101 26.40 -0.93 -12.39
N VAL A 102 26.03 -0.79 -11.12
CA VAL A 102 26.32 0.41 -10.33
C VAL A 102 27.83 0.57 -10.12
N VAL A 103 28.53 -0.52 -9.83
CA VAL A 103 29.99 -0.51 -9.70
C VAL A 103 30.66 -0.12 -11.02
N ALA A 104 30.20 -0.68 -12.14
CA ALA A 104 30.72 -0.32 -13.46
C ALA A 104 30.50 1.18 -13.78
N ALA A 105 29.31 1.72 -13.51
CA ALA A 105 29.01 3.13 -13.70
C ALA A 105 29.88 4.05 -12.84
N TYR A 106 30.14 3.66 -11.59
CA TYR A 106 31.04 4.41 -10.69
C TYR A 106 32.48 4.43 -11.21
N GLN A 107 32.99 3.29 -11.68
CA GLN A 107 34.33 3.21 -12.26
C GLN A 107 34.45 4.05 -13.55
N GLU A 108 33.41 4.08 -14.39
CA GLU A 108 33.39 4.91 -15.60
C GLU A 108 33.44 6.41 -15.28
N ILE A 109 32.58 6.87 -14.35
CA ILE A 109 32.58 8.27 -13.89
C ILE A 109 33.95 8.65 -13.30
N SER A 110 34.53 7.77 -12.50
CA SER A 110 35.83 8.01 -11.86
C SER A 110 36.97 8.09 -12.88
N ARG A 111 36.89 7.38 -14.02
CA ARG A 111 37.88 7.47 -15.10
C ARG A 111 37.75 8.75 -15.92
N MET A 112 36.57 9.38 -15.92
CA MET A 112 36.32 10.65 -16.61
C MET A 112 36.53 11.88 -15.72
N ALA A 113 36.51 11.72 -14.38
CA ALA A 113 36.59 12.81 -13.40
C ALA A 113 38.03 13.25 -13.03
N ILE A 114 39.00 13.06 -13.92
CA ILE A 114 40.35 13.64 -13.81
C ILE A 114 40.63 14.47 -15.07
#